data_AF-A0A0F9U4Z3-F1
#
_entry.id   AF-A0A0F9U4Z3-F1
#
_cell.length_a   1.000
_cell.length_b   1.000
_cell.length_c   1.000
_cell.angle_alpha   90.00
_cell.angle_beta   90.00
_cell.angle_gamma   90.00
#
_symmetry.space_group_name_H-M   'P 1'
#
loop_
_entity.id
_entity.type
_entity.pdbx_description
1 polymer ?
#
loop_
_entity_poly.entity_id
_entity_poly.type
_entity_poly.pdbx_seq_one_letter_code
_entity_poly.pdbx_strand_id
1 'polypeptide(L)'
;MNKYTILVLVCVLVLGCKKPFSKSSETALASPFSKAKVQESIVFIAGFDEGDNTYYSNAKRYFTKKEMQVVTGLYSMDEIINFINRAEENHIRFKEIHIVSHSNAWLGVSLKTTKSGKRITVKTLHNAIQEQEIQSIKNESTSNSEVIFHSCGLGENQDLLQELKNTLGAKQVSASTYFNVFGGKFAEHYLAKPYYGYYPTSESKGPAHLSKEFKQEYSAVNIDWFTALKTRQESSFGKAYSFKFNIPVDWEFTFDSVTDIPTLEDKEAIMDWISESPEMAEVLFKLNIPIEKFRWRSTVEGNKLIIKGKTTVLCVLAPILRSNDANEYQSVTVNDPSLYQIL
;
A
#
# COMPACT_ATOMS: atom_id res chain seq x y z
N MET A 1 70.95 -52.73 -5.90
CA MET A 1 69.92 -52.69 -4.84
C MET A 1 68.71 -51.99 -5.42
N ASN A 2 67.83 -52.75 -6.07
CA ASN A 2 66.63 -53.41 -5.53
C ASN A 2 65.42 -52.49 -5.70
N LYS A 3 64.36 -52.80 -6.44
CA LYS A 3 64.04 -53.83 -7.43
C LYS A 3 62.82 -53.29 -8.20
N TYR A 4 62.86 -53.40 -9.53
CA TYR A 4 61.78 -53.81 -10.48
C TYR A 4 60.36 -53.23 -10.27
N THR A 5 59.63 -52.82 -11.31
CA THR A 5 59.31 -53.69 -12.45
C THR A 5 58.80 -52.85 -13.64
N ILE A 6 59.44 -53.05 -14.79
CA ILE A 6 58.93 -52.74 -16.13
C ILE A 6 57.93 -53.83 -16.52
N LEU A 7 56.79 -53.46 -17.10
CA LEU A 7 56.10 -54.34 -18.04
C LEU A 7 55.65 -53.56 -19.28
N VAL A 8 56.43 -53.75 -20.34
CA VAL A 8 56.08 -53.58 -21.75
C VAL A 8 55.05 -54.66 -22.11
N LEU A 9 54.12 -54.43 -23.06
CA LEU A 9 53.97 -55.23 -24.30
C LEU A 9 52.63 -54.98 -25.05
N VAL A 10 52.78 -54.41 -26.25
CA VAL A 10 52.19 -54.78 -27.57
C VAL A 10 50.71 -54.54 -27.89
N CYS A 11 50.53 -53.68 -28.90
CA CYS A 11 49.44 -53.68 -29.85
C CYS A 11 49.41 -54.96 -30.71
N VAL A 12 48.25 -55.60 -30.83
CA VAL A 12 47.88 -56.33 -32.06
C VAL A 12 46.48 -55.88 -32.48
N LEU A 13 46.44 -55.23 -33.65
CA LEU A 13 45.26 -55.03 -34.46
C LEU A 13 44.76 -56.39 -34.95
N VAL A 14 43.51 -56.72 -34.69
CA VAL A 14 42.77 -57.71 -35.48
C VAL A 14 41.53 -57.03 -36.05
N LEU A 15 41.59 -56.78 -37.35
CA LEU A 15 40.45 -56.44 -38.20
C LEU A 15 39.46 -57.61 -38.20
N GLY A 16 38.26 -57.37 -37.66
CA GLY A 16 37.14 -58.30 -37.71
C GLY A 16 35.88 -57.58 -38.15
N CYS A 17 35.67 -57.48 -39.46
CA CYS A 17 34.39 -57.08 -40.04
C CYS A 17 33.32 -58.14 -39.74
N LYS A 18 32.41 -57.89 -38.79
CA LYS A 18 31.03 -58.43 -38.79
C LYS A 18 30.08 -57.46 -38.08
N LYS A 19 29.23 -56.75 -38.85
CA LYS A 19 27.91 -56.29 -38.39
C LYS A 19 27.00 -57.53 -38.20
N PRO A 20 25.83 -57.47 -37.50
CA PRO A 20 25.12 -56.31 -36.94
C PRO A 20 24.67 -56.52 -35.47
N PHE A 21 24.37 -55.45 -34.73
CA PHE A 21 23.23 -55.42 -33.79
C PHE A 21 22.98 -53.99 -33.33
N SER A 22 21.72 -53.55 -33.46
CA SER A 22 21.20 -52.28 -32.99
C SER A 22 21.04 -52.29 -31.46
N LYS A 23 21.57 -51.26 -30.79
CA LYS A 23 21.15 -50.77 -29.46
C LYS A 23 21.41 -49.27 -29.46
N SER A 24 20.33 -48.51 -29.66
CA SER A 24 19.54 -47.84 -28.62
C SER A 24 20.03 -46.41 -28.46
N SER A 25 19.17 -45.50 -28.94
CA SER A 25 19.22 -44.06 -28.71
C SER A 25 19.70 -43.76 -27.29
N GLU A 26 20.73 -42.94 -27.17
CA GLU A 26 20.96 -42.17 -25.96
C GLU A 26 19.72 -41.30 -25.77
N THR A 27 18.79 -41.80 -24.96
CA THR A 27 17.71 -40.99 -24.43
C THR A 27 18.38 -40.04 -23.44
N ALA A 28 18.66 -38.83 -23.89
CA ALA A 28 18.92 -37.71 -23.01
C ALA A 28 17.82 -37.72 -21.94
N LEU A 29 18.21 -37.89 -20.68
CA LEU A 29 17.34 -37.70 -19.53
C LEU A 29 16.93 -36.22 -19.52
N ALA A 30 15.88 -35.89 -20.27
CA ALA A 30 15.13 -34.69 -20.02
C ALA A 30 14.48 -34.86 -18.65
N SER A 31 15.09 -34.26 -17.63
CA SER A 31 14.41 -34.01 -16.36
C SER A 31 13.03 -33.44 -16.68
N PRO A 32 11.95 -33.95 -16.08
CA PRO A 32 10.64 -33.35 -16.26
C PRO A 32 10.73 -31.97 -15.63
N PHE A 33 10.88 -30.93 -16.45
CA PHE A 33 10.56 -29.58 -16.05
C PHE A 33 9.07 -29.63 -15.68
N SER A 34 8.80 -29.77 -14.40
CA SER A 34 7.51 -29.48 -13.78
C SER A 34 7.08 -28.12 -14.30
N LYS A 35 6.14 -28.13 -15.25
CA LYS A 35 5.67 -26.90 -15.89
C LYS A 35 4.96 -26.10 -14.82
N ALA A 36 5.48 -24.93 -14.50
CA ALA A 36 4.90 -24.07 -13.47
C ALA A 36 3.39 -23.89 -13.73
N LYS A 37 2.59 -24.18 -12.72
CA LYS A 37 1.14 -23.96 -12.74
C LYS A 37 0.91 -22.46 -12.61
N VAL A 38 0.48 -21.84 -13.69
CA VAL A 38 0.10 -20.43 -13.69
C VAL A 38 -1.35 -20.34 -13.25
N GLN A 39 -1.57 -19.64 -12.13
CA GLN A 39 -2.87 -19.24 -11.64
C GLN A 39 -3.18 -17.82 -12.10
N GLU A 40 -4.45 -17.57 -12.45
CA GLU A 40 -4.84 -16.28 -13.01
C GLU A 40 -4.66 -15.14 -11.99
N SER A 41 -5.19 -15.33 -10.77
CA SER A 41 -5.17 -14.27 -9.78
C SER A 41 -5.14 -14.77 -8.34
N ILE A 42 -4.61 -13.93 -7.46
CA ILE A 42 -4.69 -14.07 -6.01
C ILE A 42 -4.96 -12.69 -5.37
N VAL A 43 -5.71 -12.67 -4.28
CA VAL A 43 -6.07 -11.45 -3.55
C VAL A 43 -5.66 -11.58 -2.09
N PHE A 44 -4.84 -10.65 -1.61
CA PHE A 44 -4.48 -10.50 -0.21
C PHE A 44 -5.34 -9.41 0.43
N ILE A 45 -6.15 -9.77 1.43
CA ILE A 45 -6.85 -8.82 2.29
C ILE A 45 -5.94 -8.55 3.49
N ALA A 46 -5.17 -7.45 3.38
CA ALA A 46 -4.05 -7.19 4.28
C ALA A 46 -4.39 -6.21 5.40
N GLY A 47 -5.55 -6.41 6.02
CA GLY A 47 -6.01 -5.69 7.20
C GLY A 47 -7.28 -6.31 7.78
N PHE A 48 -7.82 -5.67 8.80
CA PHE A 48 -9.05 -6.06 9.47
C PHE A 48 -9.92 -4.84 9.75
N ASP A 49 -11.21 -5.08 9.83
CA ASP A 49 -12.21 -4.05 10.11
C ASP A 49 -12.27 -3.76 11.62
N GLU A 50 -12.42 -2.48 11.97
CA GLU A 50 -12.56 -2.02 13.37
C GLU A 50 -13.85 -1.19 13.52
N GLY A 51 -14.54 -1.38 14.64
CA GLY A 51 -15.81 -0.70 14.93
C GLY A 51 -16.87 -1.00 13.86
N ASP A 52 -17.48 0.05 13.32
CA ASP A 52 -18.52 -0.05 12.29
C ASP A 52 -17.95 -0.05 10.84
N ASN A 53 -16.63 0.02 10.67
CA ASN A 53 -16.03 -0.08 9.34
C ASN A 53 -16.21 -1.51 8.79
N THR A 54 -16.48 -1.65 7.49
CA THR A 54 -16.69 -2.96 6.83
C THR A 54 -15.86 -3.09 5.54
N TYR A 55 -14.85 -2.24 5.36
CA TYR A 55 -14.04 -2.15 4.15
C TYR A 55 -13.42 -3.48 3.73
N TYR A 56 -12.70 -4.16 4.63
CA TYR A 56 -11.99 -5.40 4.31
C TYR A 56 -12.96 -6.56 4.11
N SER A 57 -14.02 -6.63 4.91
CA SER A 57 -15.08 -7.63 4.77
C SER A 57 -15.83 -7.49 3.44
N ASN A 58 -16.13 -6.26 3.02
CA ASN A 58 -16.76 -5.98 1.74
C ASN A 58 -15.82 -6.29 0.57
N ALA A 59 -14.54 -5.95 0.67
CA ALA A 59 -13.54 -6.30 -0.35
C ALA A 59 -13.40 -7.82 -0.50
N LYS A 60 -13.30 -8.56 0.62
CA LYS A 60 -13.30 -10.03 0.62
C LYS A 60 -14.52 -10.58 -0.12
N ARG A 61 -15.72 -10.11 0.23
CA ARG A 61 -16.97 -10.54 -0.42
C ARG A 61 -16.95 -10.26 -1.93
N TYR A 62 -16.50 -9.08 -2.34
CA TYR A 62 -16.41 -8.68 -3.75
C TYR A 62 -15.49 -9.62 -4.54
N PHE A 63 -14.26 -9.86 -4.06
CA PHE A 63 -13.31 -10.72 -4.77
C PHE A 63 -13.70 -12.20 -4.72
N THR A 64 -14.32 -12.68 -3.64
CA THR A 64 -14.85 -14.05 -3.58
C THR A 64 -15.99 -14.26 -4.58
N LYS A 65 -16.89 -13.28 -4.78
CA LYS A 65 -17.95 -13.35 -5.80
C LYS A 65 -17.41 -13.39 -7.23
N LYS A 66 -16.22 -12.83 -7.45
CA LYS A 66 -15.47 -12.92 -8.71
C LYS A 66 -14.68 -14.23 -8.87
N GLU A 67 -14.90 -15.21 -7.98
CA GLU A 67 -14.23 -16.52 -7.98
C GLU A 67 -12.69 -16.43 -7.87
N MET A 68 -12.18 -15.32 -7.33
CA MET A 68 -10.75 -15.13 -7.13
C MET A 68 -10.31 -15.78 -5.80
N GLN A 69 -9.10 -16.35 -5.77
CA GLN A 69 -8.55 -16.88 -4.53
C GLN A 69 -8.24 -15.74 -3.56
N VAL A 70 -8.89 -15.74 -2.39
CA VAL A 70 -8.68 -14.74 -1.36
C VAL A 70 -7.89 -15.32 -0.18
N VAL A 71 -6.80 -14.65 0.18
CA VAL A 71 -5.98 -14.92 1.37
C VAL A 71 -6.19 -13.79 2.37
N THR A 72 -6.45 -14.16 3.63
CA THR A 72 -6.64 -13.23 4.75
C THR A 72 -5.65 -13.55 5.87
N GLY A 73 -5.43 -12.62 6.79
CA GLY A 73 -4.59 -12.86 7.97
C GLY A 73 -3.09 -12.65 7.74
N LEU A 74 -2.71 -12.07 6.60
CA LEU A 74 -1.35 -11.61 6.32
C LEU A 74 -1.37 -10.08 6.33
N TYR A 75 -0.69 -9.45 7.29
CA TYR A 75 -0.80 -8.02 7.57
C TYR A 75 0.51 -7.25 7.36
N SER A 76 1.52 -7.93 6.81
CA SER A 76 2.80 -7.34 6.48
C SER A 76 3.28 -7.73 5.09
N MET A 77 4.16 -6.89 4.51
CA MET A 77 4.79 -7.15 3.22
C MET A 77 5.63 -8.42 3.25
N ASP A 78 6.40 -8.64 4.32
CA ASP A 78 7.18 -9.86 4.49
C ASP A 78 6.30 -11.13 4.50
N GLU A 79 5.13 -11.10 5.15
CA GLU A 79 4.21 -12.25 5.12
C GLU A 79 3.67 -12.55 3.72
N ILE A 80 3.36 -11.51 2.93
CA ILE A 80 2.89 -11.65 1.56
C ILE A 80 4.01 -12.20 0.67
N ILE A 81 5.23 -11.67 0.79
CA ILE A 81 6.40 -12.17 0.04
C ILE A 81 6.69 -13.63 0.42
N ASN A 82 6.64 -13.97 1.70
CA ASN A 82 6.81 -15.35 2.17
C ASN A 82 5.72 -16.28 1.66
N PHE A 83 4.49 -15.79 1.45
CA PHE A 83 3.44 -16.56 0.79
C PHE A 83 3.78 -16.82 -0.68
N ILE A 84 4.16 -15.77 -1.43
CA ILE A 84 4.50 -15.86 -2.85
C ILE A 84 5.71 -16.79 -3.08
N ASN A 85 6.77 -16.63 -2.27
CA ASN A 85 7.95 -17.48 -2.32
C ASN A 85 7.62 -18.96 -2.11
N ARG A 86 6.75 -19.28 -1.13
CA ARG A 86 6.29 -20.67 -0.91
C ARG A 86 5.41 -21.19 -2.04
N ALA A 87 4.62 -20.33 -2.68
CA ALA A 87 3.85 -20.73 -3.86
C ALA A 87 4.78 -21.11 -5.02
N GLU A 88 5.83 -20.33 -5.27
CA GLU A 88 6.85 -20.63 -6.30
C GLU A 88 7.63 -21.92 -5.99
N GLU A 89 7.97 -22.19 -4.73
CA GLU A 89 8.57 -23.46 -4.30
C GLU A 89 7.68 -24.68 -4.63
N ASN A 90 6.36 -24.46 -4.70
CA ASN A 90 5.37 -25.44 -5.17
C ASN A 90 5.03 -25.30 -6.66
N HIS A 91 5.85 -24.57 -7.42
CA HIS A 91 5.69 -24.29 -8.85
C HIS A 91 4.37 -23.58 -9.21
N ILE A 92 3.84 -22.73 -8.32
CA ILE A 92 2.66 -21.90 -8.56
C ILE A 92 3.09 -20.45 -8.77
N ARG A 93 2.67 -19.88 -9.90
CA ARG A 93 2.86 -18.46 -10.25
C ARG A 93 1.52 -17.77 -10.44
N PHE A 94 1.47 -16.48 -10.15
CA PHE A 94 0.25 -15.67 -10.30
C PHE A 94 0.42 -14.66 -11.43
N LYS A 95 -0.56 -14.52 -12.33
CA LYS A 95 -0.53 -13.41 -13.29
C LYS A 95 -0.90 -12.10 -12.61
N GLU A 96 -1.98 -12.09 -11.83
CA GLU A 96 -2.44 -10.93 -11.08
C GLU A 96 -2.35 -11.15 -9.57
N ILE A 97 -1.73 -10.20 -8.87
CA ILE A 97 -1.63 -10.18 -7.41
C ILE A 97 -2.31 -8.92 -6.90
N HIS A 98 -3.48 -9.07 -6.29
CA HIS A 98 -4.18 -7.94 -5.69
C HIS A 98 -3.84 -7.82 -4.21
N ILE A 99 -3.53 -6.61 -3.75
CA ILE A 99 -3.27 -6.32 -2.34
C ILE A 99 -4.26 -5.25 -1.90
N VAL A 100 -5.21 -5.63 -1.04
CA VAL A 100 -6.19 -4.73 -0.44
C VAL A 100 -5.67 -4.26 0.91
N SER A 101 -5.38 -2.97 1.02
CA SER A 101 -4.95 -2.35 2.27
C SER A 101 -5.36 -0.88 2.29
N HIS A 102 -5.74 -0.35 3.45
CA HIS A 102 -5.97 1.09 3.57
C HIS A 102 -4.67 1.84 3.29
N SER A 103 -4.76 2.92 2.52
CA SER A 103 -3.69 3.90 2.42
C SER A 103 -4.25 5.24 2.87
N ASN A 104 -3.33 6.06 3.37
CA ASN A 104 -3.58 7.43 3.73
C ASN A 104 -2.53 8.26 2.99
N ALA A 105 -2.98 9.26 2.24
CA ALA A 105 -2.13 10.15 1.45
C ALA A 105 -0.95 10.73 2.26
N TRP A 106 -1.12 10.92 3.57
CA TRP A 106 -0.11 11.52 4.44
C TRP A 106 0.76 10.52 5.19
N LEU A 107 0.24 9.33 5.48
CA LEU A 107 0.89 8.36 6.39
C LEU A 107 1.39 7.10 5.67
N GLY A 108 1.24 7.00 4.34
CA GLY A 108 1.61 5.82 3.55
C GLY A 108 0.56 4.70 3.63
N VAL A 109 0.99 3.45 3.42
CA VAL A 109 0.10 2.27 3.33
C VAL A 109 0.00 1.58 4.69
N SER A 110 -1.20 1.17 5.12
CA SER A 110 -1.43 0.56 6.44
C SER A 110 -0.78 -0.80 6.63
N LEU A 111 -0.45 -1.46 5.52
CA LEU A 111 0.38 -2.66 5.51
C LEU A 111 1.71 -2.38 6.23
N LYS A 112 2.15 -3.32 7.07
CA LYS A 112 3.41 -3.20 7.79
C LYS A 112 4.59 -3.76 6.98
N THR A 113 5.81 -3.35 7.29
CA THR A 113 7.03 -3.98 6.73
C THR A 113 7.12 -5.46 7.12
N THR A 114 7.07 -5.72 8.43
CA THR A 114 7.03 -7.06 9.07
C THR A 114 5.89 -7.14 10.09
N LYS A 115 5.63 -8.30 10.71
CA LYS A 115 4.52 -8.46 11.69
C LYS A 115 4.59 -7.44 12.85
N SER A 116 5.78 -7.23 13.39
CA SER A 116 6.09 -6.24 14.44
C SER A 116 6.63 -4.91 13.89
N GLY A 117 6.73 -4.80 12.56
CA GLY A 117 7.33 -3.66 11.88
C GLY A 117 6.44 -2.43 11.85
N LYS A 118 6.94 -1.42 11.13
CA LYS A 118 6.29 -0.12 10.99
C LYS A 118 5.35 -0.10 9.78
N ARG A 119 4.45 0.87 9.77
CA ARG A 119 3.63 1.23 8.60
C ARG A 119 4.53 1.48 7.37
N ILE A 120 4.08 1.08 6.19
CA ILE A 120 4.86 1.25 4.95
C ILE A 120 4.84 2.69 4.47
N THR A 121 6.05 3.23 4.33
CA THR A 121 6.43 4.49 3.70
C THR A 121 7.69 4.19 2.88
N VAL A 122 8.14 5.13 2.01
CA VAL A 122 9.40 4.95 1.26
C VAL A 122 10.55 4.64 2.23
N LYS A 123 10.70 5.45 3.28
CA LYS A 123 11.78 5.31 4.28
C LYS A 123 11.69 3.99 5.05
N THR A 124 10.52 3.64 5.56
CA THR A 124 10.39 2.42 6.40
C THR A 124 10.55 1.15 5.58
N LEU A 125 10.05 1.13 4.34
CA LEU A 125 10.21 -0.01 3.45
C LEU A 125 11.67 -0.17 3.02
N HIS A 126 12.30 0.93 2.59
CA HIS A 126 13.71 0.96 2.21
C HIS A 126 14.61 0.46 3.36
N ASN A 127 14.43 0.99 4.57
CA ASN A 127 15.22 0.57 5.73
C ASN A 127 15.04 -0.92 6.02
N ALA A 128 13.80 -1.42 6.01
CA ALA A 128 13.53 -2.84 6.29
C ALA A 128 14.18 -3.77 5.24
N ILE A 129 14.34 -3.31 4.00
CA ILE A 129 15.08 -4.04 2.94
C ILE A 129 16.59 -4.00 3.21
N GLN A 130 17.15 -2.82 3.50
CA GLN A 130 18.59 -2.67 3.78
C GLN A 130 19.02 -3.46 5.03
N GLU A 131 18.17 -3.50 6.05
CA GLU A 131 18.37 -4.23 7.30
C GLU A 131 18.04 -5.73 7.15
N GLN A 132 17.65 -6.19 5.95
CA GLN A 132 17.28 -7.58 5.65
C GLN A 132 16.14 -8.14 6.53
N GLU A 133 15.25 -7.26 7.01
CA GLU A 133 14.07 -7.66 7.79
C GLU A 133 12.97 -8.27 6.91
N ILE A 134 12.94 -7.92 5.62
CA ILE A 134 12.00 -8.43 4.62
C ILE A 134 12.75 -9.35 3.67
N GLN A 135 12.22 -10.55 3.44
CA GLN A 135 12.80 -11.45 2.44
C GLN A 135 12.63 -10.89 1.03
N SER A 136 13.62 -11.11 0.16
CA SER A 136 13.48 -10.83 -1.26
C SER A 136 12.59 -11.88 -1.96
N ILE A 137 11.96 -11.47 -3.06
CA ILE A 137 11.26 -12.40 -3.94
C ILE A 137 12.26 -13.39 -4.56
N LYS A 138 11.97 -14.68 -4.45
CA LYS A 138 12.80 -15.77 -4.97
C LYS A 138 12.47 -16.07 -6.43
N ASN A 139 13.49 -16.49 -7.18
CA ASN A 139 13.39 -17.04 -8.54
C ASN A 139 12.59 -16.17 -9.52
N GLU A 140 12.59 -14.85 -9.30
CA GLU A 140 11.82 -13.91 -10.12
C GLU A 140 10.33 -14.29 -10.23
N SER A 141 9.75 -14.87 -9.18
CA SER A 141 8.38 -15.43 -9.20
C SER A 141 7.29 -14.44 -9.61
N THR A 142 7.57 -13.14 -9.51
CA THR A 142 6.68 -12.03 -9.85
C THR A 142 7.13 -11.23 -11.08
N SER A 143 8.21 -11.61 -11.76
CA SER A 143 8.77 -10.84 -12.89
C SER A 143 7.85 -10.75 -14.11
N ASN A 144 6.80 -11.57 -14.14
CA ASN A 144 5.75 -11.53 -15.15
C ASN A 144 4.35 -11.25 -14.54
N SER A 145 4.30 -10.91 -13.26
CA SER A 145 3.07 -10.61 -12.54
C SER A 145 2.75 -9.13 -12.58
N GLU A 146 1.46 -8.82 -12.66
CA GLU A 146 0.89 -7.50 -12.41
C GLU A 146 0.43 -7.46 -10.95
N VAL A 147 0.94 -6.48 -10.19
CA VAL A 147 0.55 -6.30 -8.78
C VAL A 147 -0.36 -5.08 -8.68
N ILE A 148 -1.57 -5.28 -8.18
CA ILE A 148 -2.61 -4.26 -8.10
C ILE A 148 -2.87 -3.92 -6.63
N PHE A 149 -2.54 -2.71 -6.22
CA PHE A 149 -2.89 -2.19 -4.90
C PHE A 149 -4.27 -1.52 -4.92
N HIS A 150 -5.19 -2.09 -4.13
CA HIS A 150 -6.46 -1.46 -3.82
C HIS A 150 -6.29 -0.64 -2.55
N SER A 151 -5.54 0.45 -2.68
CA SER A 151 -5.11 1.31 -1.57
C SER A 151 -5.39 2.77 -1.90
N CYS A 152 -6.25 3.40 -1.09
CA CYS A 152 -6.79 4.74 -1.36
C CYS A 152 -5.69 5.78 -1.59
N GLY A 153 -5.68 6.39 -2.78
CA GLY A 153 -4.74 7.47 -3.14
C GLY A 153 -3.27 7.05 -3.26
N LEU A 154 -2.95 5.75 -3.23
CA LEU A 154 -1.55 5.31 -3.36
C LEU A 154 -0.95 5.67 -4.73
N GLY A 155 -1.76 5.75 -5.78
CA GLY A 155 -1.31 6.14 -7.12
C GLY A 155 -0.71 7.56 -7.20
N GLU A 156 -1.02 8.44 -6.25
CA GLU A 156 -0.44 9.79 -6.17
C GLU A 156 1.02 9.77 -5.64
N ASN A 157 1.44 8.69 -4.96
CA ASN A 157 2.78 8.55 -4.41
C ASN A 157 3.64 7.63 -5.27
N GLN A 158 4.17 8.20 -6.36
CA GLN A 158 4.99 7.46 -7.34
C GLN A 158 6.26 6.88 -6.72
N ASP A 159 6.92 7.60 -5.81
CA ASP A 159 8.13 7.11 -5.12
C ASP A 159 7.84 5.85 -4.31
N LEU A 160 6.74 5.82 -3.56
CA LEU A 160 6.33 4.63 -2.81
C LEU A 160 5.90 3.50 -3.73
N LEU A 161 5.18 3.81 -4.82
CA LEU A 161 4.77 2.80 -5.78
C LEU A 161 5.98 2.16 -6.48
N GLN A 162 7.03 2.94 -6.76
CA GLN A 162 8.29 2.44 -7.30
C GLN A 162 9.04 1.58 -6.28
N GLU A 163 9.10 1.98 -5.01
CA GLU A 163 9.73 1.18 -3.96
C GLU A 163 8.99 -0.15 -3.77
N LEU A 164 7.65 -0.15 -3.84
CA LEU A 164 6.81 -1.36 -3.80
C LEU A 164 7.08 -2.27 -5.00
N LYS A 165 7.20 -1.71 -6.21
CA LYS A 165 7.58 -2.46 -7.43
C LYS A 165 8.93 -3.14 -7.27
N ASN A 166 9.92 -2.41 -6.79
CA ASN A 166 11.26 -2.94 -6.56
C ASN A 166 11.25 -4.05 -5.50
N THR A 167 10.55 -3.83 -4.38
CA THR A 167 10.42 -4.80 -3.29
C THR A 167 9.79 -6.11 -3.77
N LEU A 168 8.73 -5.99 -4.57
CA LEU A 168 7.99 -7.14 -5.08
C LEU A 168 8.61 -7.75 -6.34
N GLY A 169 9.68 -7.20 -6.91
CA GLY A 169 10.29 -7.69 -8.16
C GLY A 169 9.29 -7.80 -9.32
N ALA A 170 8.23 -6.99 -9.30
CA ALA A 170 7.09 -7.14 -10.19
C ALA A 170 7.34 -6.51 -11.57
N LYS A 171 6.76 -7.11 -12.62
CA LYS A 171 6.75 -6.50 -13.96
C LYS A 171 6.12 -5.10 -13.92
N GLN A 172 4.98 -5.04 -13.22
CA GLN A 172 4.13 -3.88 -13.16
C GLN A 172 3.51 -3.76 -11.77
N VAL A 173 3.42 -2.52 -11.27
CA VAL A 173 2.60 -2.21 -10.10
C VAL A 173 1.62 -1.11 -10.44
N SER A 174 0.35 -1.33 -10.08
CA SER A 174 -0.74 -0.42 -10.38
C SER A 174 -1.50 -0.04 -9.10
N ALA A 175 -1.80 1.24 -8.92
CA ALA A 175 -2.62 1.73 -7.82
C ALA A 175 -3.49 2.91 -8.26
N SER A 176 -4.71 2.99 -7.76
CA SER A 176 -5.57 4.13 -8.08
C SER A 176 -5.12 5.38 -7.31
N THR A 177 -5.19 6.53 -7.98
CA THR A 177 -5.10 7.85 -7.36
C THR A 177 -6.36 8.21 -6.56
N TYR A 178 -7.44 7.44 -6.74
CA TYR A 178 -8.72 7.66 -6.11
C TYR A 178 -8.94 6.77 -4.88
N PHE A 179 -10.03 7.06 -4.17
CA PHE A 179 -10.48 6.26 -3.04
C PHE A 179 -11.18 4.99 -3.54
N ASN A 180 -10.73 3.83 -3.07
CA ASN A 180 -11.42 2.57 -3.33
C ASN A 180 -12.59 2.43 -2.36
N VAL A 181 -13.82 2.30 -2.86
CA VAL A 181 -15.01 2.09 -2.04
C VAL A 181 -15.52 0.67 -2.25
N PHE A 182 -15.47 -0.16 -1.22
CA PHE A 182 -16.07 -1.50 -1.22
C PHE A 182 -17.34 -1.53 -0.38
N GLY A 183 -18.40 -2.15 -0.90
CA GLY A 183 -19.71 -2.26 -0.25
C GLY A 183 -20.56 -0.99 -0.37
N GLY A 184 -20.46 -0.29 -1.51
CA GLY A 184 -21.37 0.79 -1.85
C GLY A 184 -22.83 0.36 -1.90
N LYS A 185 -23.73 1.33 -1.76
CA LYS A 185 -25.18 1.08 -1.77
C LYS A 185 -25.67 0.70 -3.16
N PHE A 186 -25.05 1.26 -4.20
CA PHE A 186 -25.47 1.07 -5.60
C PHE A 186 -24.46 0.27 -6.43
N ALA A 187 -23.24 0.06 -5.93
CA ALA A 187 -22.22 -0.80 -6.55
C ALA A 187 -21.34 -1.43 -5.47
N GLU A 188 -20.95 -2.69 -5.65
CA GLU A 188 -20.10 -3.40 -4.68
C GLU A 188 -18.67 -2.85 -4.62
N HIS A 189 -18.18 -2.26 -5.72
CA HIS A 189 -16.89 -1.60 -5.80
C HIS A 189 -16.95 -0.44 -6.79
N TYR A 190 -16.48 0.73 -6.40
CA TYR A 190 -16.28 1.88 -7.28
C TYR A 190 -15.14 2.77 -6.77
N LEU A 191 -14.70 3.71 -7.61
CA LEU A 191 -13.72 4.73 -7.25
C LEU A 191 -14.41 6.07 -6.94
N ALA A 192 -13.92 6.77 -5.92
CA ALA A 192 -14.38 8.10 -5.57
C ALA A 192 -13.21 9.07 -5.46
N LYS A 193 -13.36 10.27 -5.99
CA LYS A 193 -12.38 11.34 -5.84
C LYS A 193 -12.52 11.98 -4.45
N PRO A 194 -11.46 11.99 -3.62
CA PRO A 194 -11.50 12.64 -2.32
C PRO A 194 -11.26 14.14 -2.43
N TYR A 195 -11.93 14.90 -1.56
CA TYR A 195 -11.68 16.31 -1.30
C TYR A 195 -11.58 16.51 0.21
N TYR A 196 -10.57 17.24 0.64
CA TYR A 196 -10.25 17.36 2.05
C TYR A 196 -10.49 18.77 2.56
N GLY A 197 -10.97 18.86 3.79
CA GLY A 197 -10.99 20.09 4.56
C GLY A 197 -10.63 19.78 6.00
N TYR A 198 -10.14 20.78 6.71
CA TYR A 198 -9.53 20.60 8.04
C TYR A 198 -10.06 21.62 9.04
N TYR A 199 -10.16 21.21 10.29
CA TYR A 199 -10.41 22.10 11.41
C TYR A 199 -9.82 21.52 12.70
N PRO A 200 -9.43 22.38 13.68
CA PRO A 200 -8.97 21.92 14.97
C PRO A 200 -10.01 21.00 15.61
N THR A 201 -9.59 19.85 16.14
CA THR A 201 -10.54 18.85 16.66
C THR A 201 -11.44 19.45 17.73
N SER A 202 -12.75 19.16 17.66
CA SER A 202 -13.82 19.72 18.50
C SER A 202 -14.16 21.20 18.27
N GLU A 203 -13.59 21.86 17.26
CA GLU A 203 -13.81 23.28 16.95
C GLU A 203 -14.47 23.48 15.57
N SER A 204 -15.38 22.57 15.21
CA SER A 204 -16.11 22.65 13.93
C SER A 204 -16.99 23.90 13.87
N LYS A 205 -16.76 24.77 12.88
CA LYS A 205 -17.63 25.91 12.54
C LYS A 205 -18.98 25.52 11.91
N GLY A 206 -19.20 24.22 11.70
CA GLY A 206 -20.45 23.65 11.19
C GLY A 206 -20.53 23.61 9.65
N PRO A 207 -21.48 22.84 9.08
CA PRO A 207 -21.51 22.56 7.64
C PRO A 207 -21.66 23.80 6.75
N ALA A 208 -22.36 24.85 7.19
CA ALA A 208 -22.57 26.07 6.41
C ALA A 208 -21.28 26.87 6.22
N HIS A 209 -20.44 26.96 7.26
CA HIS A 209 -19.14 27.62 7.15
C HIS A 209 -18.18 26.77 6.34
N LEU A 210 -18.10 25.47 6.67
CA LEU A 210 -17.20 24.54 5.99
C LEU A 210 -17.54 24.41 4.49
N SER A 211 -18.81 24.45 4.10
CA SER A 211 -19.17 24.44 2.67
C SER A 211 -18.67 25.65 1.90
N LYS A 212 -18.49 26.81 2.56
CA LYS A 212 -17.89 27.99 1.93
C LYS A 212 -16.38 27.81 1.75
N GLU A 213 -15.69 27.24 2.74
CA GLU A 213 -14.26 26.90 2.63
C GLU A 213 -14.03 25.92 1.47
N PHE A 214 -14.79 24.82 1.41
CA PHE A 214 -14.70 23.86 0.30
C PHE A 214 -15.00 24.51 -1.06
N LYS A 215 -15.99 25.40 -1.15
CA LYS A 215 -16.30 26.10 -2.41
C LYS A 215 -15.18 27.07 -2.84
N GLN A 216 -14.47 27.66 -1.89
CA GLN A 216 -13.32 28.52 -2.19
C GLN A 216 -12.12 27.69 -2.65
N GLU A 217 -11.79 26.63 -1.91
CA GLU A 217 -10.64 25.76 -2.19
C GLU A 217 -10.83 24.96 -3.49
N TYR A 218 -12.03 24.44 -3.72
CA TYR A 218 -12.40 23.62 -4.88
C TYR A 218 -13.38 24.33 -5.80
N SER A 219 -13.07 25.58 -6.17
CA SER A 219 -13.97 26.46 -6.94
C SER A 219 -14.37 25.93 -8.33
N ALA A 220 -13.53 25.09 -8.95
CA ALA A 220 -13.80 24.44 -10.23
C ALA A 220 -14.70 23.19 -10.14
N VAL A 221 -15.01 22.73 -8.93
CA VAL A 221 -15.70 21.46 -8.69
C VAL A 221 -17.18 21.71 -8.42
N ASN A 222 -18.04 21.10 -9.25
CA ASN A 222 -19.49 21.21 -9.13
C ASN A 222 -20.05 20.19 -8.13
N ILE A 223 -19.89 20.45 -6.84
CA ILE A 223 -20.46 19.66 -5.75
C ILE A 223 -21.34 20.57 -4.87
N ASP A 224 -22.52 20.08 -4.48
CA ASP A 224 -23.28 20.67 -3.38
C ASP A 224 -22.59 20.33 -2.05
N TRP A 225 -21.61 21.17 -1.70
CA TRP A 225 -20.79 21.00 -0.52
C TRP A 225 -21.62 20.93 0.76
N PHE A 226 -22.65 21.77 0.91
CA PHE A 226 -23.45 21.79 2.13
C PHE A 226 -24.16 20.46 2.36
N THR A 227 -24.75 19.90 1.32
CA THR A 227 -25.40 18.58 1.37
C THR A 227 -24.37 17.48 1.59
N ALA A 228 -23.28 17.46 0.83
CA ALA A 228 -22.21 16.45 0.96
C ALA A 228 -21.62 16.40 2.39
N LEU A 229 -21.46 17.55 3.03
CA LEU A 229 -20.93 17.65 4.40
C LEU A 229 -21.90 17.14 5.49
N LYS A 230 -23.18 16.99 5.18
CA LYS A 230 -24.21 16.43 6.07
C LYS A 230 -24.47 14.95 5.82
N THR A 231 -24.23 14.48 4.60
CA THR A 231 -24.40 13.09 4.19
C THR A 231 -23.20 12.26 4.62
N ARG A 232 -23.37 11.29 5.53
CA ARG A 232 -22.26 10.52 6.12
C ARG A 232 -21.82 9.28 5.35
N GLN A 233 -22.68 8.81 4.47
CA GLN A 233 -22.50 7.62 3.66
C GLN A 233 -23.31 7.79 2.38
N GLU A 234 -23.06 6.96 1.38
CA GLU A 234 -23.79 7.00 0.12
C GLU A 234 -25.31 6.84 0.33
N SER A 235 -26.05 7.94 0.18
CA SER A 235 -27.51 7.96 0.34
C SER A 235 -28.25 7.81 -0.99
N SER A 236 -27.66 8.40 -2.04
CA SER A 236 -28.22 8.55 -3.38
C SER A 236 -27.14 8.33 -4.43
N PHE A 237 -27.53 7.76 -5.57
CA PHE A 237 -26.61 7.40 -6.65
C PHE A 237 -25.77 8.60 -7.10
N GLY A 238 -24.45 8.40 -7.21
CA GLY A 238 -23.50 9.40 -7.71
C GLY A 238 -23.37 10.68 -6.88
N LYS A 239 -24.03 10.78 -5.71
CA LYS A 239 -23.96 11.98 -4.87
C LYS A 239 -22.77 11.90 -3.92
N ALA A 240 -22.09 13.03 -3.77
CA ALA A 240 -20.98 13.15 -2.84
C ALA A 240 -21.46 13.01 -1.38
N TYR A 241 -20.63 12.38 -0.56
CA TYR A 241 -20.86 12.19 0.87
C TYR A 241 -19.54 12.35 1.62
N SER A 242 -19.60 12.47 2.94
CA SER A 242 -18.42 12.78 3.74
C SER A 242 -18.30 11.99 5.02
N PHE A 243 -17.08 11.63 5.36
CA PHE A 243 -16.73 11.06 6.66
C PHE A 243 -15.65 11.89 7.34
N LYS A 244 -15.45 11.62 8.63
CA LYS A 244 -14.49 12.35 9.46
C LYS A 244 -13.54 11.38 10.13
N PHE A 245 -12.29 11.79 10.24
CA PHE A 245 -11.29 11.10 11.06
C PHE A 245 -10.32 12.14 11.62
N ASN A 246 -9.50 11.73 12.58
CA ASN A 246 -8.54 12.63 13.21
C ASN A 246 -7.11 12.22 12.85
N ILE A 247 -6.26 13.22 12.64
CA ILE A 247 -4.82 13.04 12.52
C ILE A 247 -4.17 13.64 13.76
N PRO A 248 -3.57 12.81 14.63
CA PRO A 248 -2.76 13.29 15.74
C PRO A 248 -1.32 13.55 15.30
N VAL A 249 -0.68 14.49 15.98
CA VAL A 249 0.77 14.68 15.99
C VAL A 249 1.20 14.80 17.44
N ASP A 250 2.25 14.10 17.83
CA ASP A 250 2.72 14.01 19.21
C ASP A 250 4.25 14.07 19.20
N TRP A 251 4.82 14.96 20.02
CA TRP A 251 6.24 15.11 20.20
C TRP A 251 6.57 15.15 21.70
N GLU A 252 7.65 14.48 22.06
CA GLU A 252 8.16 14.41 23.42
C GLU A 252 9.63 14.84 23.43
N PHE A 253 9.95 15.83 24.26
CA PHE A 253 11.30 16.37 24.41
C PHE A 253 11.73 16.19 25.86
N THR A 254 12.93 15.65 26.08
CA THR A 254 13.50 15.49 27.42
C THR A 254 14.58 16.55 27.63
N PHE A 255 14.54 17.23 28.77
CA PHE A 255 15.48 18.28 29.15
C PHE A 255 16.34 17.83 30.34
N ASP A 256 17.56 18.36 30.43
CA ASP A 256 18.46 18.07 31.54
C ASP A 256 17.98 18.72 32.84
N SER A 257 17.43 19.93 32.75
CA SER A 257 16.81 20.65 33.87
C SER A 257 15.38 21.08 33.54
N VAL A 258 14.51 21.06 34.55
CA VAL A 258 13.12 21.57 34.47
C VAL A 258 13.10 23.07 34.14
N THR A 259 14.14 23.81 34.52
CA THR A 259 14.27 25.25 34.22
C THR A 259 14.51 25.55 32.75
N ASP A 260 14.96 24.57 31.98
CA ASP A 260 15.29 24.74 30.56
C ASP A 260 14.07 24.48 29.66
N ILE A 261 12.97 23.98 30.25
CA ILE A 261 11.74 23.68 29.53
C ILE A 261 11.08 25.01 29.13
N PRO A 262 10.84 25.25 27.83
CA PRO A 262 10.18 26.47 27.39
C PRO A 262 8.74 26.53 27.92
N THR A 263 8.32 27.73 28.30
CA THR A 263 6.93 27.96 28.71
C THR A 263 6.10 28.29 27.48
N LEU A 264 5.21 27.37 27.10
CA LEU A 264 4.31 27.52 25.94
C LEU A 264 2.89 27.77 26.46
N GLU A 265 2.54 29.05 26.68
CA GLU A 265 1.32 29.46 27.39
C GLU A 265 0.04 29.34 26.55
N ASP A 266 0.14 29.51 25.24
CA ASP A 266 -0.99 29.54 24.33
C ASP A 266 -0.71 28.81 23.01
N LYS A 267 -1.72 28.81 22.12
CA LYS A 267 -1.65 28.11 20.83
C LYS A 267 -0.55 28.71 19.97
N GLU A 268 -0.44 30.03 19.96
CA GLU A 268 0.51 30.80 19.16
C GLU A 268 1.95 30.46 19.56
N ALA A 269 2.27 30.45 20.86
CA ALA A 269 3.58 30.06 21.37
C ALA A 269 3.94 28.61 20.97
N ILE A 270 2.98 27.69 21.01
CA ILE A 270 3.21 26.31 20.54
C ILE A 270 3.49 26.28 19.03
N MET A 271 2.73 27.03 18.23
CA MET A 271 2.91 27.08 16.77
C MET A 271 4.26 27.70 16.38
N ASP A 272 4.69 28.74 17.08
CA ASP A 272 5.99 29.39 16.88
C ASP A 272 7.12 28.40 17.18
N TRP A 273 7.07 27.73 18.34
CA TRP A 273 8.03 26.68 18.71
C TRP A 273 8.12 25.54 17.69
N ILE A 274 6.96 25.08 17.17
CA ILE A 274 6.91 24.05 16.14
C ILE A 274 7.55 24.54 14.84
N SER A 275 7.28 25.79 14.46
CA SER A 275 7.74 26.37 13.18
C SER A 275 9.24 26.64 13.18
N GLU A 276 9.84 26.88 14.34
CA GLU A 276 11.29 27.05 14.50
C GLU A 276 12.07 25.74 14.45
N SER A 277 11.41 24.59 14.62
CA SER A 277 12.04 23.27 14.50
C SER A 277 11.95 22.73 13.07
N PRO A 278 13.09 22.55 12.37
CA PRO A 278 13.08 21.99 11.02
C PRO A 278 12.44 20.60 10.94
N GLU A 279 12.64 19.78 11.98
CA GLU A 279 12.10 18.41 12.04
C GLU A 279 10.58 18.40 12.18
N MET A 280 10.02 19.23 13.06
CA MET A 280 8.57 19.33 13.23
C MET A 280 7.90 20.00 12.02
N ALA A 281 8.53 21.04 11.47
CA ALA A 281 8.08 21.71 10.26
C ALA A 281 8.03 20.74 9.07
N GLU A 282 9.03 19.86 8.92
CA GLU A 282 9.03 18.83 7.87
C GLU A 282 7.86 17.85 8.01
N VAL A 283 7.51 17.45 9.25
CA VAL A 283 6.33 16.62 9.50
C VAL A 283 5.05 17.31 9.03
N LEU A 284 4.84 18.57 9.42
CA LEU A 284 3.64 19.33 9.00
C LEU A 284 3.61 19.58 7.50
N PHE A 285 4.77 19.85 6.88
CA PHE A 285 4.90 20.00 5.44
C PHE A 285 4.49 18.71 4.70
N LYS A 286 4.95 17.55 5.15
CA LYS A 286 4.55 16.24 4.58
C LYS A 286 3.07 15.94 4.79
N LEU A 287 2.50 16.36 5.91
CA LEU A 287 1.05 16.28 6.13
C LEU A 287 0.30 17.23 5.19
N ASN A 288 0.91 18.30 4.69
CA ASN A 288 0.23 19.32 3.89
C ASN A 288 -1.07 19.82 4.56
N ILE A 289 -1.06 19.92 5.89
CA ILE A 289 -2.16 20.45 6.69
C ILE A 289 -1.64 21.71 7.38
N PRO A 290 -2.29 22.87 7.19
CA PRO A 290 -1.86 24.11 7.83
C PRO A 290 -1.81 23.98 9.35
N ILE A 291 -0.76 24.53 9.98
CA ILE A 291 -0.48 24.39 11.42
C ILE A 291 -1.65 24.91 12.27
N GLU A 292 -2.36 25.93 11.81
CA GLU A 292 -3.50 26.53 12.51
C GLU A 292 -4.74 25.64 12.52
N LYS A 293 -4.79 24.61 11.66
CA LYS A 293 -5.87 23.62 11.58
C LYS A 293 -5.73 22.51 12.60
N PHE A 294 -4.69 22.53 13.43
CA PHE A 294 -4.55 21.65 14.59
C PHE A 294 -5.00 22.35 15.87
N ARG A 295 -5.60 21.56 16.75
CA ARG A 295 -5.79 21.94 18.16
C ARG A 295 -4.54 21.55 18.92
N TRP A 296 -3.74 22.54 19.30
CA TRP A 296 -2.47 22.36 20.00
C TRP A 296 -2.65 22.35 21.51
N ARG A 297 -1.82 21.55 22.20
CA ARG A 297 -1.66 21.52 23.65
C ARG A 297 -0.21 21.18 23.98
N SER A 298 0.31 21.82 25.02
CA SER A 298 1.58 21.50 25.65
C SER A 298 1.31 21.02 27.08
N THR A 299 2.10 20.05 27.55
CA THR A 299 2.11 19.61 28.95
C THR A 299 3.55 19.37 29.38
N VAL A 300 3.88 19.74 30.61
CA VAL A 300 5.17 19.42 31.24
C VAL A 300 4.98 18.26 32.21
N GLU A 301 5.73 17.18 32.02
CA GLU A 301 5.71 15.99 32.88
C GLU A 301 7.14 15.66 33.34
N GLY A 302 7.46 16.01 34.59
CA GLY A 302 8.83 15.87 35.10
C GLY A 302 9.81 16.78 34.35
N ASN A 303 10.83 16.19 33.73
CA ASN A 303 11.79 16.91 32.88
C ASN A 303 11.43 16.84 31.38
N LYS A 304 10.17 16.54 31.04
CA LYS A 304 9.73 16.38 29.66
C LYS A 304 8.71 17.43 29.26
N LEU A 305 8.85 17.95 28.03
CA LEU A 305 7.81 18.70 27.33
C LEU A 305 7.12 17.79 26.34
N ILE A 306 5.80 17.71 26.44
CA ILE A 306 4.95 16.95 25.54
C ILE A 306 4.09 17.93 24.74
N ILE A 307 4.20 17.91 23.42
CA ILE A 307 3.41 18.75 22.50
C ILE A 307 2.50 17.86 21.68
N LYS A 308 1.19 18.11 21.75
CA LYS A 308 0.16 17.35 21.02
C LYS A 308 -0.67 18.26 20.14
N GLY A 309 -0.75 17.88 18.87
CA GLY A 309 -1.66 18.44 17.89
C GLY A 309 -2.74 17.43 17.51
N LYS A 310 -3.97 17.91 17.32
CA LYS A 310 -5.01 17.08 16.71
C LYS A 310 -5.88 17.89 15.76
N THR A 311 -5.95 17.45 14.51
CA THR A 311 -6.86 18.00 13.50
C THR A 311 -7.95 16.99 13.16
N THR A 312 -9.14 17.49 12.85
CA THR A 312 -10.20 16.68 12.25
C THR A 312 -10.21 16.91 10.75
N VAL A 313 -9.99 15.82 10.01
CA VAL A 313 -10.12 15.78 8.56
C VAL A 313 -11.57 15.51 8.21
N LEU A 314 -12.10 16.32 7.29
CA LEU A 314 -13.38 16.12 6.64
C LEU A 314 -13.09 15.67 5.21
N CYS A 315 -13.32 14.39 4.93
CA CYS A 315 -13.11 13.82 3.61
C CYS A 315 -14.45 13.73 2.89
N VAL A 316 -14.63 14.50 1.83
CA VAL A 316 -15.76 14.38 0.89
C VAL A 316 -15.35 13.45 -0.24
N LEU A 317 -16.09 12.37 -0.42
CA LEU A 317 -15.94 11.45 -1.53
C LEU A 317 -16.97 11.78 -2.60
N ALA A 318 -16.50 12.09 -3.81
CA ALA A 318 -17.34 12.23 -5.00
C ALA A 318 -17.16 10.99 -5.89
N PRO A 319 -18.19 10.13 -6.04
CA PRO A 319 -18.08 8.96 -6.89
C PRO A 319 -17.74 9.33 -8.34
N ILE A 320 -16.89 8.54 -8.99
CA ILE A 320 -16.53 8.73 -10.39
C ILE A 320 -17.57 8.05 -11.26
N LEU A 321 -18.24 8.84 -12.10
CA LEU A 321 -19.27 8.38 -13.02
C LEU A 321 -18.70 8.28 -14.43
N ARG A 322 -19.35 7.49 -15.29
CA ARG A 322 -18.95 7.41 -16.70
C ARG A 322 -19.16 8.75 -17.38
N SER A 323 -18.18 9.18 -18.18
CA SER A 323 -18.26 10.47 -18.87
C SER A 323 -19.44 10.57 -19.86
N ASN A 324 -19.91 9.44 -20.38
CA ASN A 324 -21.02 9.33 -21.32
C ASN A 324 -22.35 8.88 -20.69
N ASP A 325 -22.35 8.49 -19.41
CA ASP A 325 -23.56 8.12 -18.67
C ASP A 325 -23.43 8.45 -17.18
N ALA A 326 -24.09 9.53 -16.77
CA ALA A 326 -24.12 9.96 -15.37
C ALA A 326 -25.01 9.08 -14.47
N ASN A 327 -25.60 7.99 -14.99
CA ASN A 327 -26.36 7.00 -14.22
C ASN A 327 -25.57 5.70 -13.96
N GLU A 328 -24.29 5.65 -14.34
CA GLU A 328 -23.42 4.50 -14.09
C GLU A 328 -22.09 4.94 -13.47
N TYR A 329 -21.58 4.16 -12.51
CA TYR A 329 -20.22 4.37 -12.02
C TYR A 329 -19.21 4.04 -13.11
N GLN A 330 -18.10 4.76 -13.12
CA GLN A 330 -16.97 4.40 -13.98
C GLN A 330 -16.47 2.99 -13.61
N SER A 331 -16.35 2.13 -14.61
CA SER A 331 -15.81 0.77 -14.42
C SER A 331 -14.39 0.83 -13.86
N VAL A 332 -14.14 0.05 -12.82
CA VAL A 332 -12.83 -0.02 -12.17
C VAL A 332 -11.92 -0.94 -12.99
N THR A 333 -11.31 -0.38 -14.05
CA THR A 333 -10.39 -1.10 -14.94
C THR A 333 -8.95 -0.67 -14.64
N VAL A 334 -8.12 -1.60 -14.19
CA VAL A 334 -6.74 -1.32 -13.74
C VAL A 334 -5.85 -0.78 -14.87
N ASN A 335 -6.17 -1.11 -16.11
CA ASN A 335 -5.44 -0.66 -17.30
C ASN A 335 -5.86 0.73 -17.79
N ASP A 336 -6.78 1.41 -17.09
CA ASP A 336 -7.19 2.78 -17.42
C ASP A 336 -6.23 3.79 -16.76
N PRO A 337 -5.36 4.46 -17.54
CA PRO A 337 -4.37 5.40 -16.99
C PRO A 337 -5.02 6.68 -16.43
N SER A 338 -6.31 6.93 -16.70
CA SER A 338 -7.05 8.03 -16.06
C SER A 338 -7.47 7.71 -14.63
N LEU A 339 -7.46 6.42 -14.25
CA LEU A 339 -7.89 5.90 -12.96
C LEU A 339 -6.76 5.31 -12.12
N TYR A 340 -5.72 4.82 -12.78
CA TYR A 340 -4.60 4.12 -12.16
C TYR A 340 -3.27 4.73 -12.59
N GLN A 341 -2.40 4.93 -11.59
CA GLN A 341 -0.97 5.06 -11.85
C GLN A 341 -0.41 3.65 -12.04
N ILE A 342 0.32 3.48 -13.13
CA ILE A 342 0.91 2.21 -13.56
C ILE A 342 2.41 2.44 -13.70
N LEU A 343 3.23 1.61 -13.06
CA LEU A 343 4.70 1.68 -13.13
C LEU A 343 5.33 0.41 -13.67
#